data_AF-A0AAP7A0X9-F1
#
_entry.id   AF-A0AAP7A0X9-F1
#
_cell.length_a   1.000
_cell.length_b   1.000
_cell.length_c   1.000
_cell.angle_alpha   90.00
_cell.angle_beta   90.00
_cell.angle_gamma   90.00
#
_symmetry.space_group_name_H-M   'P 1'
#
loop_
_entity.id
_entity.type
_entity.pdbx_description
1 polymer ?
#
loop_
_entity_poly.entity_id
_entity_poly.type
_entity_poly.pdbx_seq_one_letter_code
_entity_poly.pdbx_strand_id
1 'polypeptide(L)'
;MEHELQRNLASRELPPVEQQARNSCCPTEQAIPQDRVYVPFRSPCDPCPPLPYSVYVVPINQFITFQPPNLPQFPPEQALRCGTLWPALYSPYHSRRTQRGEGEL
;
A
#
# COMPACT_ATOMS: atom_id res chain seq x y z
N MET A 1 -33.18 49.87 4.79
CA MET A 1 -32.37 49.26 5.87
C MET A 1 -32.38 47.73 5.82
N GLU A 2 -32.59 47.13 4.65
CA GLU A 2 -32.65 45.65 4.53
C GLU A 2 -31.53 45.11 3.61
N HIS A 3 -30.78 46.01 2.95
CA HIS A 3 -29.66 45.66 2.07
C HIS A 3 -28.30 45.63 2.79
N GLU A 4 -28.29 45.83 4.11
CA GLU A 4 -27.10 45.72 4.97
C GLU A 4 -27.08 44.43 5.80
N LEU A 5 -28.25 43.78 5.97
CA LEU A 5 -28.35 42.50 6.67
C LEU A 5 -27.90 41.31 5.79
N GLN A 6 -28.01 41.42 4.47
CA GLN A 6 -27.50 40.41 3.53
C GLN A 6 -25.97 40.42 3.37
N ARG A 7 -25.28 41.49 3.81
CA ARG A 7 -23.82 41.63 3.63
C ARG A 7 -23.00 41.01 4.77
N ASN A 8 -23.62 40.68 5.91
CA ASN A 8 -22.92 40.21 7.11
C ASN A 8 -23.12 38.70 7.41
N LEU A 9 -23.71 37.93 6.49
CA LEU A 9 -23.78 36.46 6.57
C LEU A 9 -22.76 35.75 5.66
N ALA A 10 -21.98 36.49 4.89
CA ALA A 10 -20.92 35.97 4.00
C ALA A 10 -19.50 36.03 4.60
N SER A 11 -19.38 36.35 5.89
CA SER A 11 -18.10 36.45 6.61
C SER A 11 -18.07 35.46 7.79
N ARG A 12 -18.00 34.16 7.46
CA ARG A 12 -17.34 33.18 8.32
C ARG A 12 -16.07 32.80 7.58
N GLU A 13 -15.03 33.59 7.84
CA GLU A 13 -13.69 33.34 7.34
C GLU A 13 -13.22 31.98 7.86
N LEU A 14 -12.96 31.06 6.92
CA LEU A 14 -12.27 29.82 7.20
C LEU A 14 -10.83 30.18 7.62
N PRO A 15 -10.28 29.53 8.65
CA PRO A 15 -8.93 29.83 9.11
C PRO A 15 -7.91 29.66 7.97
N PRO A 16 -6.79 30.40 7.99
CA PRO A 16 -5.78 30.31 6.95
C PRO A 16 -5.21 28.89 6.97
N VAL A 17 -5.34 28.18 5.84
CA VAL A 17 -4.61 26.93 5.63
C VAL A 17 -3.14 27.31 5.58
N GLU A 18 -2.50 27.10 6.72
CA GLU A 18 -1.11 27.40 7.01
C GLU A 18 -0.21 26.74 5.96
N GLN A 19 0.69 27.56 5.41
CA GLN A 19 1.75 27.15 4.52
C GLN A 19 2.74 26.23 5.25
N GLN A 20 2.44 24.93 5.32
CA GLN A 20 3.40 23.93 5.80
C GLN A 20 3.84 23.01 4.65
N ALA A 21 5.17 22.92 4.51
CA ALA A 21 5.93 21.93 3.73
C ALA A 21 6.03 22.15 2.20
N ARG A 22 6.65 23.28 1.81
CA ARG A 22 7.73 23.19 0.82
C ARG A 22 8.84 22.28 1.39
N ASN A 23 9.01 21.12 0.77
CA ASN A 23 10.11 20.15 0.85
C ASN A 23 9.68 18.73 1.27
N SER A 24 9.63 17.89 0.24
CA SER A 24 10.14 16.51 0.20
C SER A 24 9.32 15.36 0.77
N CYS A 25 9.28 14.32 -0.07
CA CYS A 25 9.19 12.91 0.26
C CYS A 25 7.78 12.35 0.47
N CYS A 26 7.04 12.20 -0.62
CA CYS A 26 6.49 10.90 -1.03
C CYS A 26 6.01 11.03 -2.48
N PRO A 27 6.60 10.33 -3.47
CA PRO A 27 5.97 10.24 -4.78
C PRO A 27 4.63 9.50 -4.60
N THR A 28 3.55 10.13 -5.04
CA THR A 28 2.28 9.45 -5.25
C THR A 28 2.45 8.47 -6.40
N GLU A 29 2.85 7.22 -6.11
CA GLU A 29 2.93 6.17 -7.12
C GLU A 29 2.42 4.85 -6.54
N GLN A 30 1.11 4.66 -6.62
CA GLN A 30 0.43 3.40 -6.96
C GLN A 30 1.17 2.13 -6.51
N ALA A 31 1.15 1.84 -5.21
CA ALA A 31 1.44 0.50 -4.73
C ALA A 31 0.32 -0.42 -5.24
N ILE A 32 0.55 -1.13 -6.34
CA ILE A 32 -0.26 -2.31 -6.65
C ILE A 32 -0.13 -3.21 -5.42
N PRO A 33 -1.21 -3.54 -4.71
CA PRO A 33 -1.11 -4.47 -3.60
C PRO A 33 -0.48 -5.76 -4.15
N GLN A 34 0.66 -6.16 -3.59
CA GLN A 34 1.35 -7.39 -3.99
C GLN A 34 0.43 -8.60 -3.76
N ASP A 35 -0.56 -8.47 -2.88
CA ASP A 35 -1.58 -9.47 -2.61
C ASP A 35 -2.58 -9.60 -3.77
N ARG A 36 -2.67 -10.82 -4.29
CA ARG A 36 -3.71 -11.23 -5.23
C ARG A 36 -4.61 -12.26 -4.60
N VAL A 37 -5.86 -12.24 -5.04
CA VAL A 37 -6.91 -13.13 -4.55
C VAL A 37 -7.43 -13.96 -5.70
N TYR A 38 -7.58 -15.27 -5.48
CA TYR A 38 -8.26 -16.15 -6.41
C TYR A 38 -9.26 -17.04 -5.68
N VAL A 39 -10.29 -17.46 -6.40
CA VAL A 39 -11.26 -18.44 -5.91
C VAL A 39 -10.75 -19.83 -6.33
N PRO A 40 -10.40 -20.72 -5.39
CA PRO A 40 -9.97 -22.07 -5.74
C PRO A 40 -11.12 -22.84 -6.39
N PHE A 41 -10.79 -23.73 -7.32
CA PHE A 41 -11.77 -24.65 -7.91
C PHE A 41 -12.37 -25.53 -6.82
N ARG A 42 -13.70 -25.73 -6.89
CA ARG A 42 -14.47 -26.52 -5.92
C ARG A 42 -14.95 -27.79 -6.61
N SER A 43 -14.30 -28.91 -6.31
CA SER A 43 -14.71 -30.20 -6.85
C SER A 43 -15.98 -30.72 -6.14
N PRO A 44 -16.93 -31.35 -6.86
CA PRO A 44 -18.05 -32.05 -6.23
C PRO A 44 -17.62 -33.19 -5.29
N CYS A 45 -16.41 -33.73 -5.47
CA CYS A 45 -15.89 -34.84 -4.68
C CYS A 45 -14.84 -34.41 -3.63
N ASP A 46 -14.73 -33.11 -3.32
CA ASP A 46 -13.75 -32.62 -2.35
C ASP A 46 -14.22 -32.94 -0.91
N PRO A 47 -13.43 -33.63 -0.08
CA PRO A 47 -13.85 -34.02 1.28
C PRO A 47 -13.92 -32.84 2.28
N CYS A 48 -13.47 -31.64 1.87
CA CYS A 48 -13.37 -30.47 2.72
C CYS A 48 -14.38 -29.39 2.29
N PRO A 49 -14.97 -28.62 3.23
CA PRO A 49 -15.74 -27.43 2.89
C PRO A 49 -14.93 -26.46 2.04
N PRO A 50 -15.53 -25.86 1.01
CA PRO A 50 -14.78 -25.07 0.04
C PRO A 50 -14.26 -23.77 0.66
N LEU A 51 -12.98 -23.47 0.42
CA LEU A 51 -12.41 -22.19 0.80
C LEU A 51 -13.06 -21.05 -0.02
N PRO A 52 -13.43 -19.92 0.61
CA PRO A 52 -14.06 -18.80 -0.09
C PRO A 52 -13.09 -18.13 -1.06
N TYR A 53 -11.84 -17.93 -0.63
CA TYR A 53 -10.78 -17.31 -1.41
C TYR A 53 -9.41 -17.72 -0.88
N SER A 54 -8.41 -17.63 -1.74
CA SER A 54 -7.01 -17.81 -1.41
C SER A 54 -6.23 -16.56 -1.78
N VAL A 55 -5.46 -16.04 -0.82
CA VAL A 55 -4.57 -14.89 -1.00
C VAL A 55 -3.14 -15.37 -1.22
N TYR A 56 -2.47 -14.79 -2.20
CA TYR A 56 -1.06 -15.03 -2.51
C TYR A 56 -0.35 -13.73 -2.89
N VAL A 57 0.92 -13.61 -2.49
CA VAL A 57 1.75 -12.45 -2.82
C VAL A 57 2.35 -12.67 -4.22
N VAL A 58 2.15 -11.72 -5.12
CA VAL A 58 2.87 -11.62 -6.39
C VAL A 58 3.94 -10.55 -6.27
N PRO A 59 5.22 -10.94 -6.23
CA PRO A 59 6.30 -9.99 -6.06
C PRO A 59 6.43 -9.08 -7.29
N ILE A 60 6.84 -7.84 -7.04
CA ILE A 60 6.91 -6.76 -8.04
C ILE A 60 7.85 -7.08 -9.21
N ASN A 61 8.82 -7.98 -8.99
CA ASN A 61 9.74 -8.43 -10.04
C ASN A 61 9.02 -9.09 -11.23
N GLN A 62 7.79 -9.60 -11.03
CA GLN A 62 6.97 -10.21 -12.08
C GLN A 62 6.31 -9.17 -13.01
N PHE A 63 6.31 -7.89 -12.63
CA PHE A 63 5.67 -6.81 -13.39
C PHE A 63 6.66 -5.85 -14.03
N ILE A 64 7.96 -5.97 -13.72
CA ILE A 64 9.00 -5.20 -14.40
C ILE A 64 9.34 -5.88 -15.72
N THR A 65 9.33 -5.11 -16.80
CA THR A 65 9.74 -5.60 -18.13
C THR A 65 11.25 -5.65 -18.26
N PHE A 66 11.94 -4.64 -17.74
CA PHE A 66 13.38 -4.49 -17.78
C PHE A 66 13.87 -3.71 -16.55
N GLN A 67 15.10 -3.97 -16.10
CA GLN A 67 15.74 -3.22 -15.02
C GLN A 67 16.47 -2.01 -15.62
N PRO A 68 15.96 -0.77 -15.45
CA PRO A 68 16.62 0.40 -16.02
C PRO A 68 18.03 0.56 -15.43
N PRO A 69 18.97 1.12 -16.19
CA PRO A 69 20.32 1.35 -15.71
C PRO A 69 20.30 2.30 -14.51
N ASN A 70 21.23 2.09 -13.57
CA ASN A 70 21.39 2.91 -12.37
C ASN A 70 20.17 2.92 -11.43
N LEU A 71 19.47 1.79 -11.32
CA LEU A 71 18.42 1.64 -10.33
C LEU A 71 18.99 1.90 -8.92
N PRO A 72 18.30 2.65 -8.05
CA PRO A 72 18.73 2.87 -6.68
C PRO A 72 19.00 1.55 -5.97
N GLN A 73 20.06 1.50 -5.16
CA GLN A 73 20.45 0.29 -4.43
C GLN A 73 20.50 0.57 -2.93
N PHE A 74 20.18 -0.43 -2.13
CA PHE A 74 20.40 -0.39 -0.71
C PHE A 74 21.91 -0.44 -0.39
N PRO A 75 22.34 0.13 0.74
CA PRO A 75 23.65 -0.17 1.30
C PRO A 75 23.81 -1.68 1.55
N PRO A 76 25.03 -2.24 1.48
CA PRO A 76 25.25 -3.68 1.58
C PRO A 76 24.62 -4.35 2.80
N GLU A 77 24.72 -3.72 3.98
CA GLU A 77 24.14 -4.26 5.22
C GLU A 77 22.62 -4.36 5.16
N GLN A 78 21.97 -3.35 4.58
CA GLN A 78 20.53 -3.33 4.43
C GLN A 78 20.07 -4.33 3.36
N ALA A 79 20.80 -4.43 2.26
CA ALA A 79 20.51 -5.39 1.20
C ALA A 79 20.51 -6.83 1.72
N LEU A 80 21.46 -7.19 2.60
CA LEU A 80 21.53 -8.50 3.23
C LEU A 80 20.31 -8.79 4.14
N ARG A 81 19.82 -7.78 4.86
CA ARG A 81 18.64 -7.92 5.72
C ARG A 81 17.35 -8.01 4.89
N CYS A 82 17.25 -7.21 3.83
CA CYS A 82 16.08 -7.18 2.95
C CYS A 82 16.04 -8.36 1.97
N GLY A 83 17.16 -9.04 1.73
CA GLY A 83 17.27 -10.12 0.73
C GLY A 83 17.22 -9.63 -0.71
N THR A 84 17.36 -8.32 -0.95
CA THR A 84 17.39 -7.70 -2.28
C THR A 84 18.30 -6.49 -2.28
N LEU A 85 19.00 -6.26 -3.38
CA LEU A 85 19.84 -5.09 -3.58
C LEU A 85 19.02 -3.84 -3.92
N TRP A 86 17.84 -4.02 -4.51
CA TRP A 86 17.04 -2.93 -5.08
C TRP A 86 15.80 -2.65 -4.24
N PRO A 87 15.61 -1.41 -3.75
CA PRO A 87 14.40 -1.01 -3.01
C PRO A 87 13.12 -1.20 -3.81
N ALA A 88 13.17 -0.91 -5.12
CA ALA A 88 12.03 -1.08 -6.01
C ALA A 88 11.57 -2.54 -6.16
N LEU A 89 12.42 -3.51 -5.82
CA LEU A 89 12.13 -4.94 -5.89
C LEU A 89 11.85 -5.57 -4.52
N TYR A 90 11.80 -4.75 -3.46
CA TYR A 90 11.53 -5.24 -2.13
C TYR A 90 10.04 -5.62 -1.95
N SER A 91 9.81 -6.80 -1.41
CA SER A 91 8.48 -7.31 -1.06
C SER A 91 8.54 -7.86 0.36
N PRO A 92 7.85 -7.24 1.35
CA PRO A 92 7.83 -7.75 2.70
C PRO A 92 7.04 -9.05 2.78
N TYR A 93 7.67 -10.11 3.31
CA TYR A 93 7.00 -11.39 3.52
C TYR A 93 6.38 -11.46 4.91
N HIS A 94 5.05 -11.41 4.99
CA HIS A 94 4.33 -11.59 6.24
C HIS A 94 3.96 -13.06 6.46
N SER A 95 4.45 -13.67 7.54
CA SER A 95 4.07 -15.03 7.92
C SER A 95 2.61 -15.09 8.35
N ARG A 96 1.80 -15.92 7.68
CA ARG A 96 0.41 -16.19 8.07
C ARG A 96 0.27 -16.89 9.43
N ARG A 97 1.34 -17.51 9.95
CA ARG A 97 1.32 -18.13 11.28
C ARG A 97 1.29 -17.10 12.40
N THR A 98 2.02 -16.00 12.25
CA THR A 98 2.12 -14.97 13.27
C THR A 98 0.82 -14.16 13.38
N GLN A 99 0.15 -13.89 12.26
CA GLN A 99 -1.10 -13.11 12.23
C GLN A 99 -2.29 -13.78 12.91
N ARG A 100 -2.30 -15.12 13.09
CA ARG A 100 -3.41 -15.85 13.69
C ARG A 100 -3.40 -15.79 15.24
N GLY A 101 -2.32 -15.28 15.85
CA GLY A 101 -2.15 -15.27 17.31
C GLY A 101 -2.47 -13.95 18.01
N GLU A 102 -2.79 -12.88 17.29
CA GLU A 102 -2.96 -11.52 17.86
C GLU A 102 -4.44 -11.08 17.95
N GLY A 103 -5.38 -11.99 17.71
CA GLY A 103 -6.83 -11.75 17.72
C GLY A 103 -7.61 -12.37 18.88
N GLU A 104 -6.95 -12.94 19.88
CA GLU A 104 -7.57 -13.42 21.13
C GLU A 104 -6.77 -12.88 22.33
N LEU A 105 -7.03 -11.63 22.72
CA LEU A 105 -6.85 -11.07 24.06
C LEU A 105 -7.92 -10.03 24.33
#